data_AF-A0A8S3SDV1-F1
#
_entry.id   AF-A0A8S3SDV1-F1
#
_cell.length_a   1.000
_cell.length_b   1.000
_cell.length_c   1.000
_cell.angle_alpha   90.00
_cell.angle_beta   90.00
_cell.angle_gamma   90.00
#
_symmetry.space_group_name_H-M   'P 1'
#
loop_
_entity.id
_entity.type
_entity.pdbx_description
1 polymer ?
#
loop_
_entity_poly.entity_id
_entity_poly.type
_entity_poly.pdbx_seq_one_letter_code
_entity_poly.pdbx_strand_id
1 'polypeptide(L)'
;MAGVNAVDSGLPSLPSFGPYKKKKQEVIADHFKKSDLLSEENKPELLRPALAPKKPVLALKDIIGKALPMIGTYGQLDNTQQVVALIDEEMCINCGKCYMTCNDSGYQSIKFDPETHLPTVTEDCTGCTLCLSVCPIIDCITMVKRTTPYLPKRGIPIQTGFNPMPAVLLETN
;
A
#
# COMPACT_ATOMS: atom_id res chain seq x y z
N MET A 1 19.98 -10.66 6.21
CA MET A 1 18.70 -11.06 6.86
C MET A 1 17.56 -10.53 6.00
N ALA A 2 17.22 -11.24 4.92
CA ALA A 2 15.90 -11.05 4.33
C ALA A 2 14.92 -11.61 5.35
N GLY A 3 14.07 -10.77 5.92
CA GLY A 3 12.96 -11.25 6.75
C GLY A 3 12.16 -12.23 5.89
N VAL A 4 11.95 -13.44 6.40
CA VAL A 4 11.05 -14.39 5.74
C VAL A 4 9.67 -13.76 5.86
N ASN A 5 9.21 -13.07 4.80
CA ASN A 5 7.87 -12.53 4.77
C ASN A 5 6.90 -13.71 4.86
N ALA A 6 5.89 -13.62 5.73
CA ALA A 6 4.93 -14.70 5.94
C ALA A 6 4.28 -15.17 4.63
N VAL A 7 4.15 -14.26 3.66
CA VAL A 7 3.62 -14.52 2.31
C VAL A 7 4.47 -15.54 1.51
N ASP A 8 5.80 -15.56 1.69
CA ASP A 8 6.70 -16.47 0.94
C ASP A 8 6.76 -17.89 1.53
N SER A 9 6.25 -18.08 2.76
CA SER A 9 6.29 -19.35 3.48
C SER A 9 4.94 -20.07 3.58
N GLY A 10 3.88 -19.51 2.98
CA GLY A 10 2.55 -20.12 2.97
C GLY A 10 1.89 -20.25 4.36
N LEU A 11 2.44 -19.58 5.38
CA LEU A 11 1.82 -19.54 6.71
C LEU A 11 0.77 -18.42 6.77
N PRO A 12 -0.38 -18.64 7.43
CA PRO A 12 -1.34 -17.57 7.69
C PRO A 12 -0.66 -16.48 8.53
N SER A 13 -0.86 -15.21 8.14
CA SER A 13 -0.33 -14.05 8.86
C SER A 13 -0.83 -14.04 10.31
N LEU A 14 0.10 -14.12 11.25
CA LEU A 14 -0.20 -14.18 12.68
C LEU A 14 0.02 -12.79 13.30
N PRO A 15 -1.03 -12.18 13.89
CA PRO A 15 -0.89 -10.93 14.62
C PRO A 15 0.07 -11.05 15.81
N SER A 16 0.65 -9.92 16.21
CA SER A 16 1.67 -9.86 17.27
C SER A 16 1.11 -9.77 18.70
N PHE A 17 -0.10 -10.28 18.95
CA PHE A 17 -0.75 -10.23 20.27
C PHE A 17 -1.43 -11.55 20.68
N GLY A 18 -1.76 -11.67 21.97
CA GLY A 18 -2.57 -12.77 22.52
C GLY A 18 -2.00 -14.19 22.23
N PRO A 19 -2.85 -15.16 21.83
CA PRO A 19 -2.41 -16.51 21.49
C PRO A 19 -1.59 -16.56 20.20
N TYR A 20 -1.81 -15.63 19.27
CA TYR A 20 -1.11 -15.55 17.99
C TYR A 20 0.38 -15.25 18.17
N LYS A 21 0.71 -14.37 19.13
CA LYS A 21 2.10 -14.08 19.49
C LYS A 21 2.87 -15.32 19.94
N LYS A 22 2.24 -16.21 20.73
CA LYS A 22 2.86 -17.47 21.18
C LYS A 22 3.14 -18.40 20.01
N LYS A 23 2.16 -18.59 19.13
CA LYS A 23 2.32 -19.35 17.88
C LYS A 23 3.44 -18.79 17.00
N LYS A 24 3.52 -17.46 16.86
CA LYS A 24 4.59 -16.79 16.10
C LYS A 24 5.97 -17.07 16.72
N GLN A 25 6.09 -17.02 18.05
CA GLN A 25 7.32 -17.36 18.77
C GLN A 25 7.70 -18.84 18.61
N GLU A 26 6.73 -19.76 18.63
CA GLU A 26 6.95 -21.20 18.39
C GLU A 26 7.49 -21.46 16.98
N VAL A 27 6.86 -20.87 15.95
CA VAL A 27 7.31 -20.95 14.56
C VAL A 27 8.74 -20.40 14.40
N ILE A 28 9.02 -19.25 15.02
CA ILE A 28 10.35 -18.64 15.01
C ILE A 28 11.37 -19.56 15.71
N ALA A 29 11.02 -20.15 16.85
CA ALA A 29 11.90 -21.06 17.57
C ALA A 29 12.19 -22.33 16.75
N ASP A 30 11.19 -22.87 16.06
CA ASP A 30 11.37 -24.03 15.19
C ASP A 30 12.18 -23.70 13.93
N HIS A 31 12.02 -22.49 13.38
CA HIS A 31 12.90 -21.99 12.33
C HIS A 31 14.35 -21.92 12.82
N PHE A 32 14.59 -21.35 14.01
CA PHE A 32 15.94 -21.24 14.58
C PHE A 32 16.60 -22.60 14.89
N LYS A 33 15.82 -23.61 15.31
CA LYS A 33 16.35 -24.98 15.51
C LYS A 33 16.77 -25.63 14.19
N LYS A 34 16.07 -25.32 13.09
CA LYS A 34 16.34 -25.89 11.77
C LYS A 34 17.45 -25.14 11.02
N SER A 35 17.58 -23.84 11.27
CA SER A 35 18.58 -23.00 10.61
C SER A 35 19.98 -23.24 11.17
N ASP A 36 20.93 -23.66 10.33
CA ASP A 36 22.34 -23.69 10.69
C ASP A 36 23.01 -22.33 10.42
N LEU A 37 23.10 -21.51 11.47
CA LEU A 37 23.71 -20.18 11.40
C LEU A 37 25.22 -20.21 11.13
N LEU A 38 25.89 -21.35 11.34
CA LEU A 38 27.34 -21.51 11.19
C LEU A 38 27.73 -22.19 9.88
N SER A 39 26.75 -22.55 9.05
CA SER A 39 27.01 -23.07 7.71
C SER A 39 27.81 -22.05 6.87
N GLU A 40 28.67 -22.57 5.98
CA GLU A 40 29.49 -21.71 5.11
C GLU A 40 28.63 -20.83 4.18
N GLU A 41 27.39 -21.23 3.90
CA GLU A 41 26.40 -20.45 3.12
C GLU A 41 25.99 -19.14 3.81
N ASN A 42 25.91 -19.15 5.14
CA ASN A 42 25.50 -17.99 5.94
C ASN A 42 26.67 -17.10 6.38
N LYS A 43 27.90 -17.45 5.97
CA LYS A 43 29.10 -16.72 6.34
C LYS A 43 29.10 -15.35 5.66
N PRO A 44 29.13 -14.25 6.43
CA PRO A 44 29.13 -12.92 5.86
C PRO A 44 30.45 -12.67 5.11
N GLU A 45 30.37 -11.91 4.04
CA GLU A 45 31.57 -11.37 3.39
C GLU A 45 32.31 -10.46 4.39
N LEU A 46 33.59 -10.76 4.64
CA LEU A 46 34.42 -10.02 5.60
C LEU A 46 34.76 -8.60 5.14
N LEU A 47 34.62 -8.33 3.84
CA LEU A 47 34.94 -7.05 3.23
C LEU A 47 33.65 -6.35 2.80
N ARG A 48 33.37 -5.22 3.43
CA ARG A 48 32.31 -4.30 3.00
C ARG A 48 32.95 -3.09 2.30
N PRO A 49 33.19 -3.14 0.99
CA PRO A 49 33.84 -2.05 0.28
C PRO A 49 32.99 -0.78 0.31
N ALA A 50 33.65 0.37 0.33
CA ALA A 50 32.97 1.65 0.16
C ALA A 50 32.37 1.74 -1.26
N LEU A 51 31.10 2.14 -1.36
CA LEU A 51 30.45 2.35 -2.65
C LEU A 51 31.04 3.60 -3.32
N ALA A 52 31.73 3.40 -4.44
CA ALA A 52 32.18 4.50 -5.29
C ALA A 52 30.98 5.10 -6.06
N PRO A 53 30.99 6.42 -6.33
CA PRO A 53 29.93 7.06 -7.12
C PRO A 53 29.91 6.49 -8.54
N LYS A 54 28.84 5.78 -8.90
CA LYS A 54 28.62 5.25 -10.27
C LYS A 54 28.26 6.34 -11.28
N LYS A 55 27.84 7.51 -10.79
CA LYS A 55 27.41 8.67 -11.58
C LYS A 55 28.00 9.94 -10.95
N PRO A 56 28.24 11.00 -11.75
CA PRO A 56 28.70 12.28 -11.21
C PRO A 56 27.68 12.85 -10.22
N VAL A 57 28.19 13.50 -9.18
CA VAL A 57 27.35 14.22 -8.21
C VAL A 57 26.73 15.42 -8.91
N LEU A 58 25.41 15.55 -8.83
CA LEU A 58 24.67 16.62 -9.49
C LEU A 58 24.96 17.97 -8.84
N ALA A 59 25.12 19.01 -9.67
CA ALA A 59 25.17 20.38 -9.21
C ALA A 59 23.74 20.94 -9.03
N LEU A 60 23.61 22.05 -8.30
CA LEU A 60 22.30 22.70 -8.09
C LEU A 60 21.59 23.03 -9.40
N LYS A 61 22.34 23.51 -10.40
CA LYS A 61 21.85 23.81 -11.76
C LYS A 61 21.19 22.61 -12.46
N ASP A 62 21.59 21.39 -12.11
CA ASP A 62 21.07 20.17 -12.72
C ASP A 62 19.75 19.73 -12.07
N ILE A 63 19.41 20.26 -10.89
CA ILE A 63 18.23 19.87 -10.10
C ILE A 63 17.08 20.87 -10.29
N ILE A 64 17.41 22.15 -10.51
CA ILE A 64 16.42 23.22 -10.70
C ILE A 64 15.48 22.84 -11.85
N GLY A 65 14.17 22.80 -11.56
CA GLY A 65 13.12 22.55 -12.54
C GLY A 65 12.83 21.09 -12.87
N LYS A 66 13.52 20.10 -12.28
CA LYS A 66 13.30 18.66 -12.61
C LYS A 66 11.87 18.15 -12.38
N ALA A 67 11.14 18.73 -11.42
CA ALA A 67 9.77 18.31 -11.09
C ALA A 67 8.69 18.97 -11.97
N LEU A 68 9.03 20.03 -12.73
CA LEU A 68 8.07 20.80 -13.52
C LEU A 68 7.29 19.95 -14.55
N PRO A 69 7.89 18.95 -15.23
CA PRO A 69 7.16 18.08 -16.16
C PRO A 69 6.04 17.24 -15.50
N MET A 70 6.04 17.10 -14.18
CA MET A 70 5.03 16.33 -13.43
C MET A 70 3.82 17.19 -13.01
N ILE A 71 3.86 18.50 -13.26
CA ILE A 71 2.80 19.45 -12.87
C ILE A 71 2.02 19.82 -14.13
N GLY A 72 0.69 19.72 -14.06
CA GLY A 72 -0.18 19.89 -15.22
C GLY A 72 -1.64 20.15 -14.84
N THR A 73 -2.50 20.22 -15.85
CA THR A 73 -3.95 20.33 -15.66
C THR A 73 -4.56 18.96 -15.37
N TYR A 74 -5.76 18.93 -14.79
CA TYR A 74 -6.44 17.66 -14.49
C TYR A 74 -6.66 16.78 -15.74
N GLY A 75 -6.92 17.39 -16.90
CA GLY A 75 -7.11 16.64 -18.15
C GLY A 75 -5.85 15.94 -18.67
N GLN A 76 -4.67 16.27 -18.15
CA GLN A 76 -3.41 15.58 -18.45
C GLN A 76 -3.19 14.35 -17.56
N LEU A 77 -4.02 14.12 -16.53
CA LEU A 77 -3.96 12.95 -15.67
C LEU A 77 -4.73 11.78 -16.30
N ASP A 78 -4.11 10.61 -16.34
CA ASP A 78 -4.72 9.40 -16.92
C ASP A 78 -5.71 8.77 -15.94
N ASN A 79 -7.01 8.88 -16.24
CA ASN A 79 -8.08 8.29 -15.44
C ASN A 79 -8.26 6.77 -15.66
N THR A 80 -7.52 6.16 -16.59
CA THR A 80 -7.51 4.71 -16.81
C THR A 80 -6.48 3.99 -15.94
N GLN A 81 -5.44 4.71 -15.50
CA GLN A 81 -4.37 4.19 -14.64
C GLN A 81 -4.78 4.21 -13.16
N GLN A 82 -5.77 3.40 -12.82
CA GLN A 82 -6.26 3.28 -11.46
C GLN A 82 -5.36 2.40 -10.59
N VAL A 83 -5.34 2.72 -9.30
CA VAL A 83 -4.60 1.99 -8.27
C VAL A 83 -5.53 1.44 -7.20
N VAL A 84 -5.08 0.45 -6.44
CA VAL A 84 -5.76 -0.08 -5.25
C VAL A 84 -4.78 -0.15 -4.09
N ALA A 85 -5.30 -0.07 -2.87
CA ALA A 85 -4.48 -0.20 -1.68
C ALA A 85 -4.12 -1.67 -1.45
N LEU A 86 -2.87 -1.95 -1.12
CA LEU A 86 -2.36 -3.24 -0.66
C LEU A 86 -1.79 -3.04 0.75
N ILE A 87 -2.22 -3.86 1.70
CA ILE A 87 -1.78 -3.78 3.09
C ILE A 87 -0.79 -4.91 3.34
N ASP A 88 0.37 -4.57 3.90
CA ASP A 88 1.30 -5.55 4.45
C ASP A 88 0.86 -5.94 5.86
N GLU A 89 0.43 -7.19 6.00
CA GLU A 89 -0.09 -7.75 7.24
C GLU A 89 0.99 -7.92 8.32
N GLU A 90 2.25 -8.10 7.93
CA GLU A 90 3.37 -8.25 8.86
C GLU A 90 3.79 -6.91 9.48
N MET A 91 3.63 -5.81 8.73
CA MET A 91 3.84 -4.45 9.23
C MET A 91 2.64 -3.89 10.00
N CYS A 92 1.47 -4.52 9.88
CA CYS A 92 0.24 -4.03 10.48
C CYS A 92 0.27 -4.11 12.02
N ILE A 93 -0.10 -3.01 12.68
CA ILE A 93 -0.26 -2.95 14.16
C ILE A 93 -1.71 -3.08 14.62
N ASN A 94 -2.61 -3.56 13.76
CA ASN A 94 -4.00 -3.88 14.11
C ASN A 94 -4.86 -2.70 14.63
N CYS A 95 -4.48 -1.45 14.33
CA CYS A 95 -5.16 -0.26 14.87
C CYS A 95 -6.54 0.05 14.27
N GLY A 96 -6.88 -0.53 13.11
CA GLY A 96 -8.17 -0.32 12.43
C GLY A 96 -8.40 1.08 11.84
N LYS A 97 -7.42 2.00 11.87
CA LYS A 97 -7.59 3.37 11.31
C LYS A 97 -7.93 3.37 9.83
N CYS A 98 -7.29 2.50 9.04
CA CYS A 98 -7.61 2.31 7.63
C CYS A 98 -9.07 1.89 7.42
N TYR A 99 -9.55 0.94 8.24
CA TYR A 99 -10.94 0.47 8.22
C TYR A 99 -11.92 1.59 8.55
N MET A 100 -11.71 2.32 9.66
CA MET A 100 -12.58 3.43 10.07
C MET A 100 -12.65 4.53 9.00
N THR A 101 -11.51 4.96 8.45
CA THR A 101 -11.48 5.99 7.41
C THR A 101 -12.12 5.52 6.10
N CYS A 102 -11.95 4.26 5.72
CA CYS A 102 -12.63 3.74 4.53
C CYS A 102 -14.15 3.62 4.73
N ASN A 103 -14.60 3.33 5.96
CA ASN A 103 -16.01 3.24 6.28
C ASN A 103 -16.70 4.61 6.30
N ASP A 104 -16.17 5.56 7.05
CA ASP A 104 -16.87 6.82 7.32
C ASP A 104 -16.48 7.94 6.36
N SER A 105 -15.40 7.77 5.60
CA SER A 105 -14.89 8.79 4.66
C SER A 105 -14.55 8.21 3.28
N GLY A 106 -14.92 6.96 3.01
CA GLY A 106 -14.54 6.26 1.78
C GLY A 106 -15.67 5.41 1.20
N TYR A 107 -15.36 4.15 0.92
CA TYR A 107 -16.17 3.23 0.11
C TYR A 107 -16.44 1.89 0.79
N GLN A 108 -16.24 1.80 2.10
CA GLN A 108 -16.50 0.59 2.90
C GLN A 108 -15.80 -0.66 2.32
N SER A 109 -14.60 -0.49 1.76
CA SER A 109 -13.88 -1.49 0.97
C SER A 109 -12.75 -2.18 1.72
N ILE A 110 -12.77 -2.13 3.06
CA ILE A 110 -11.80 -2.81 3.91
C ILE A 110 -12.61 -3.68 4.86
N LYS A 111 -12.31 -4.98 4.89
CA LYS A 111 -12.80 -5.90 5.91
C LYS A 111 -11.85 -5.87 7.10
N PHE A 112 -12.37 -5.92 8.30
CA PHE A 112 -11.57 -5.95 9.52
C PHE A 112 -11.96 -7.19 10.32
N ASP A 113 -11.02 -8.11 10.48
CA ASP A 113 -11.29 -9.39 11.12
C ASP A 113 -11.51 -9.22 12.64
N PRO A 114 -12.58 -9.79 13.23
CA PRO A 114 -12.92 -9.57 14.63
C PRO A 114 -12.00 -10.28 15.62
N GLU A 115 -11.22 -11.29 15.20
CA GLU A 115 -10.36 -12.05 16.11
C GLU A 115 -8.89 -11.63 15.99
N THR A 116 -8.41 -11.49 14.76
CA THR A 116 -7.03 -11.15 14.43
C THR A 116 -6.83 -9.64 14.31
N HIS A 117 -7.90 -8.86 14.14
CA HIS A 117 -7.84 -7.42 13.89
C HIS A 117 -6.96 -7.07 12.68
N LEU A 118 -6.86 -7.97 11.69
CA LEU A 118 -6.16 -7.71 10.44
C LEU A 118 -7.12 -7.10 9.41
N PRO A 119 -6.74 -6.00 8.74
CA PRO A 119 -7.51 -5.41 7.66
C PRO A 119 -7.20 -6.06 6.30
N THR A 120 -8.22 -6.37 5.52
CA THR A 120 -8.09 -6.87 4.14
C THR A 120 -8.86 -5.97 3.18
N VAL A 121 -8.18 -5.49 2.13
CA VAL A 121 -8.79 -4.64 1.10
C VAL A 121 -9.61 -5.50 0.12
N THR A 122 -10.84 -5.09 -0.18
CA THR A 122 -11.72 -5.76 -1.15
C THR A 122 -11.58 -5.17 -2.56
N GLU A 123 -12.12 -5.85 -3.57
CA GLU A 123 -12.09 -5.41 -4.97
C GLU A 123 -12.83 -4.08 -5.22
N ASP A 124 -13.70 -3.68 -4.28
CA ASP A 124 -14.45 -2.43 -4.28
C ASP A 124 -13.58 -1.18 -4.08
N CYS A 125 -12.31 -1.37 -3.70
CA CYS A 125 -11.36 -0.28 -3.48
C CYS A 125 -11.25 0.62 -4.72
N THR A 126 -11.44 1.93 -4.53
CA THR A 126 -11.37 2.93 -5.59
C THR A 126 -10.00 3.58 -5.74
N GLY A 127 -9.04 3.24 -4.86
CA GLY A 127 -7.72 3.85 -4.89
C GLY A 127 -7.66 5.28 -4.36
N CYS A 128 -8.63 5.74 -3.57
CA CYS A 128 -8.67 7.13 -3.07
C CYS A 128 -7.51 7.55 -2.15
N THR A 129 -6.63 6.62 -1.77
CA THR A 129 -5.43 6.83 -0.92
C THR A 129 -5.66 7.25 0.53
N LEU A 130 -6.91 7.47 0.98
CA LEU A 130 -7.19 7.95 2.35
C LEU A 130 -6.69 6.98 3.44
N CYS A 131 -6.82 5.67 3.22
CA CYS A 131 -6.34 4.66 4.19
C CYS A 131 -4.82 4.70 4.38
N LEU A 132 -4.07 4.92 3.30
CA LEU A 132 -2.61 5.09 3.33
C LEU A 132 -2.25 6.35 4.14
N SER A 133 -2.93 7.47 3.89
CA SER A 133 -2.65 8.75 4.55
C SER A 133 -2.87 8.76 6.06
N VAL A 134 -3.72 7.87 6.59
CA VAL A 134 -4.01 7.79 8.04
C VAL A 134 -3.28 6.64 8.74
N CYS A 135 -2.56 5.80 8.00
CA CYS A 135 -1.84 4.67 8.59
C CYS A 135 -0.69 5.20 9.46
N PRO A 136 -0.58 4.77 10.73
CA PRO A 136 0.51 5.21 11.61
C PRO A 136 1.86 4.56 11.28
N ILE A 137 1.89 3.52 10.44
CA ILE A 137 3.09 2.79 10.04
C ILE A 137 3.44 3.15 8.61
N ILE A 138 4.63 3.74 8.43
CA ILE A 138 5.17 4.12 7.12
C ILE A 138 5.28 2.86 6.25
N ASP A 139 4.82 2.96 5.00
CA ASP A 139 4.85 1.91 3.98
C ASP A 139 4.09 0.61 4.31
N CYS A 140 3.33 0.55 5.42
CA CYS A 140 2.44 -0.59 5.70
C CYS A 140 1.30 -0.72 4.67
N ILE A 141 0.88 0.40 4.05
CA ILE A 141 -0.07 0.41 2.95
C ILE A 141 0.60 1.01 1.73
N THR A 142 0.54 0.29 0.61
CA THR A 142 1.09 0.74 -0.68
C THR A 142 -0.01 0.82 -1.74
N MET A 143 0.17 1.68 -2.73
CA MET A 143 -0.74 1.79 -3.87
C MET A 143 -0.18 0.98 -5.03
N VAL A 144 -0.90 -0.07 -5.42
CA VAL A 144 -0.52 -0.95 -6.54
C VAL A 144 -1.45 -0.76 -7.72
N LYS A 145 -0.95 -1.00 -8.94
CA LYS A 145 -1.76 -0.90 -10.15
C LYS A 145 -2.95 -1.86 -10.07
N ARG A 146 -4.16 -1.35 -10.36
CA ARG A 146 -5.36 -2.18 -10.40
C ARG A 146 -5.27 -3.18 -11.56
N THR A 147 -5.50 -4.45 -11.27
CA THR A 147 -5.50 -5.53 -12.28
C THR A 147 -6.85 -5.68 -12.98
N THR A 148 -7.94 -5.32 -12.31
CA THR A 148 -9.31 -5.38 -12.83
C THR A 148 -9.75 -4.05 -13.45
N PRO A 149 -10.65 -4.05 -14.46
CA PRO A 149 -11.17 -2.82 -15.01
C PRO A 149 -11.89 -1.99 -13.93
N TYR A 150 -11.70 -0.68 -13.96
CA TYR A 150 -12.35 0.24 -13.03
C TYR A 150 -13.68 0.73 -13.59
N LEU A 151 -14.75 0.50 -12.84
CA LEU A 151 -16.10 0.97 -13.15
C LEU A 151 -16.56 1.95 -12.06
N PRO A 152 -16.72 3.25 -12.37
CA PRO A 152 -17.17 4.24 -11.39
C PRO A 152 -18.56 3.91 -10.86
N LYS A 153 -18.71 3.84 -9.53
CA LYS A 153 -20.01 3.61 -8.86
C LYS A 153 -20.86 4.88 -8.98
N ARG A 154 -21.84 4.88 -9.89
CA ARG A 154 -22.75 6.02 -10.13
C ARG A 154 -23.95 6.05 -9.16
N GLY A 155 -24.19 4.98 -8.41
CA GLY A 155 -25.35 4.83 -7.52
C GLY A 155 -26.65 4.54 -8.25
N ILE A 156 -26.99 5.37 -9.24
CA ILE A 156 -28.13 5.18 -10.15
C ILE A 156 -27.66 4.81 -11.56
N PRO A 157 -28.45 4.03 -12.33
CA PRO A 157 -28.17 3.79 -13.74
C PRO A 157 -28.11 5.11 -14.51
N ILE A 158 -27.17 5.21 -15.45
CA ILE A 158 -27.08 6.36 -16.35
C ILE A 158 -28.32 6.32 -17.25
N GLN A 159 -29.33 7.14 -16.95
CA GLN A 159 -30.49 7.29 -17.82
C GLN A 159 -30.09 8.08 -19.06
N THR A 160 -30.43 7.57 -20.24
CA THR A 160 -30.24 8.24 -21.55
C THR A 160 -31.18 9.43 -21.77
N GLY A 161 -31.64 10.08 -20.69
CA GLY A 161 -32.68 11.13 -20.74
C GLY A 161 -32.67 12.09 -19.54
N PHE A 162 -31.63 12.08 -18.70
CA PHE A 162 -31.48 13.16 -17.72
C PHE A 162 -31.02 14.40 -18.46
N ASN A 163 -31.94 15.34 -18.72
CA ASN A 163 -31.61 16.65 -19.23
C ASN A 163 -31.08 17.45 -18.01
N PRO A 164 -29.75 17.62 -17.84
CA PRO A 164 -29.28 18.45 -16.75
C PRO A 164 -29.88 19.84 -16.96
N MET A 165 -30.50 20.41 -15.92
CA MET A 165 -30.84 21.83 -15.95
C MET A 165 -29.61 22.58 -16.43
N PRO A 166 -29.75 23.54 -17.38
CA PRO A 166 -28.61 24.18 -18.01
C PRO A 166 -27.68 24.65 -16.90
N ALA A 167 -26.44 24.13 -16.93
CA ALA A 167 -25.39 24.63 -16.06
C ALA A 167 -25.40 26.14 -16.24
N VAL A 168 -25.68 26.88 -15.16
CA VAL A 168 -25.55 28.33 -15.16
C VAL A 168 -24.10 28.57 -15.55
N LEU A 169 -23.90 29.01 -16.80
CA LEU A 169 -22.64 29.55 -17.26
C LEU A 169 -22.40 30.76 -16.38
N LEU A 170 -21.61 30.60 -15.33
CA LEU A 170 -21.00 31.74 -14.66
C LEU A 170 -20.08 32.34 -15.71
N GLU A 171 -20.60 33.36 -16.39
CA GLU A 171 -19.80 34.24 -17.22
C GLU A 171 -18.68 34.78 -16.32
N THR A 172 -17.46 34.44 -16.69
CA THR A 172 -16.26 34.92 -16.04
C THR A 172 -16.12 36.39 -16.42
N ASN A 173 -16.32 37.29 -15.45
CA ASN A 173 -15.89 38.69 -15.54
C ASN A 173 -14.36 38.79 -15.57
#